data_AF-A0A914M952-F1
#
_entry.id   AF-A0A914M952-F1
#
_cell.length_a   1.000
_cell.length_b   1.000
_cell.length_c   1.000
_cell.angle_alpha   90.00
_cell.angle_beta   90.00
_cell.angle_gamma   90.00
#
_symmetry.space_group_name_H-M   'P 1'
#
loop_
_entity.id
_entity.type
_entity.pdbx_description
1 polymer ?
#
loop_
_entity_poly.entity_id
_entity_poly.type
_entity_poly.pdbx_seq_one_letter_code
_entity_poly.pdbx_strand_id
1 'polypeptide(L)'
;MPPKRNRAAVLREWIAKIDGNSVYTTDGRVIFCEPCQQQAPSDQFFQFKQHNQTSKHQKNLQRFKEKHNQQKQQFIQSTSSNIPDNFTYESCSALISANIPFHKIENDEFRKFLEKHCGRSLPTKNTMYNYLDHCFNKVLPLFKNLSYSNIGLETIAQICQILSGHDTECNIPPDLIPYYKYAPITSVDVERSFSVYKSILADNRMKFTPKNLEMYLICNFNLS
;
A
#
# COMPACT_ATOMS: atom_id res chain seq x y z
N MET A 1 45.73 42.26 -16.70
CA MET A 1 45.52 40.87 -17.15
C MET A 1 44.53 40.24 -16.18
N PRO A 2 43.37 39.68 -16.62
CA PRO A 2 42.50 38.98 -15.69
C PRO A 2 43.24 37.76 -15.12
N PRO A 3 43.04 37.41 -13.84
CA PRO A 3 43.75 36.30 -13.21
C PRO A 3 43.42 35.00 -13.95
N LYS A 4 44.45 34.22 -14.31
CA LYS A 4 44.28 32.90 -14.93
C LYS A 4 43.51 32.01 -13.94
N ARG A 5 42.22 31.78 -14.21
CA ARG A 5 41.40 30.86 -13.41
C ARG A 5 42.04 29.48 -13.44
N ASN A 6 42.24 28.88 -12.26
CA ASN A 6 42.78 27.54 -12.12
C ASN A 6 41.87 26.54 -12.87
N ARG A 7 42.42 25.77 -13.82
CA ARG A 7 41.66 24.81 -14.64
C ARG A 7 40.85 23.84 -13.77
N ALA A 8 41.43 23.35 -12.68
CA ALA A 8 40.74 22.46 -11.75
C ALA A 8 39.56 23.14 -11.03
N ALA A 9 39.59 24.46 -10.83
CA ALA A 9 38.46 25.21 -10.29
C ALA A 9 37.35 25.39 -11.34
N VAL A 10 37.73 25.63 -12.59
CA VAL A 10 36.79 25.75 -13.73
C VAL A 10 36.03 24.43 -13.95
N LEU A 11 36.71 23.29 -13.96
CA LEU A 11 36.06 21.99 -14.16
C LEU A 11 35.08 21.64 -13.03
N ARG A 12 35.43 21.97 -11.77
CA ARG A 12 34.52 21.81 -10.63
C ARG A 12 33.30 22.71 -10.73
N GLU A 13 33.47 23.96 -11.17
CA GLU A 13 32.36 24.89 -11.44
C GLU A 13 31.44 24.35 -12.54
N TRP A 14 32.01 23.74 -13.59
CA TRP A 14 31.25 23.14 -14.69
C TRP A 14 30.43 21.94 -14.24
N ILE A 15 30.99 21.06 -13.42
CA ILE A 15 30.27 19.91 -12.83
C ILE A 15 29.12 20.40 -11.95
N ALA A 16 29.37 21.42 -11.11
CA ALA A 16 28.35 22.00 -10.24
C ALA A 16 27.17 22.62 -11.02
N LYS A 17 27.45 23.24 -12.19
CA LYS A 17 26.42 23.85 -13.05
C LYS A 17 25.50 22.86 -13.74
N ILE A 18 25.95 21.63 -14.01
CA ILE A 18 25.20 20.68 -14.84
C ILE A 18 24.36 19.71 -14.02
N ASP A 19 24.82 19.22 -12.87
CA ASP A 19 24.04 18.20 -12.14
C ASP A 19 24.43 17.95 -10.67
N GLY A 20 24.94 18.96 -9.95
CA GLY A 20 24.98 18.89 -8.48
C GLY A 20 25.71 17.68 -7.85
N ASN A 21 26.69 17.10 -8.56
CA ASN A 21 27.78 16.28 -7.99
C ASN A 21 27.49 14.81 -7.62
N SER A 22 27.01 13.97 -8.55
CA SER A 22 27.01 12.50 -8.31
C SER A 22 27.53 11.59 -9.42
N VAL A 23 27.55 12.00 -10.70
CA VAL A 23 27.90 11.09 -11.82
C VAL A 23 29.19 11.45 -12.56
N TYR A 24 29.85 12.52 -12.14
CA TYR A 24 31.08 13.02 -12.75
C TYR A 24 32.19 13.13 -11.71
N THR A 25 33.37 12.63 -12.06
CA THR A 25 34.58 12.76 -11.25
C THR A 25 35.62 13.56 -12.01
N THR A 26 36.52 14.24 -11.28
CA THR A 26 37.60 15.03 -11.89
C THR A 26 38.88 14.91 -11.08
N ASP A 27 39.99 14.72 -11.78
CA ASP A 27 41.36 14.76 -11.26
C ASP A 27 41.99 16.18 -11.38
N GLY A 28 41.18 17.17 -11.77
CA GLY A 28 41.61 18.54 -12.03
C GLY A 28 42.19 18.79 -13.42
N ARG A 29 42.33 17.75 -14.26
CA ARG A 29 42.78 17.86 -15.66
C ARG A 29 41.68 17.50 -16.64
N VAL A 30 40.91 16.45 -16.33
CA VAL A 30 39.83 15.92 -17.16
C VAL A 30 38.55 15.73 -16.34
N ILE A 31 37.41 15.63 -17.03
CA ILE A 31 36.13 15.24 -16.43
C ILE A 31 35.84 13.81 -16.89
N PHE A 32 35.63 12.90 -15.95
CA PHE A 32 35.24 11.52 -16.23
C PHE A 32 33.74 11.34 -15.97
N CYS A 33 33.05 10.70 -16.90
CA CYS A 33 31.62 10.38 -16.79
C CYS A 33 31.46 8.91 -16.39
N GLU A 34 31.02 8.65 -15.16
CA GLU A 34 30.85 7.28 -14.65
C GLU A 34 29.77 6.48 -15.40
N PRO A 35 28.60 7.04 -15.77
CA PRO A 35 27.63 6.34 -16.60
C PRO A 35 28.17 5.94 -17.97
N CYS A 36 28.97 6.80 -18.59
CA CYS A 36 29.49 6.54 -19.94
C CYS A 36 30.83 5.82 -19.97
N GLN A 37 31.49 5.66 -18.82
CA GLN A 37 32.82 5.05 -18.68
C GLN A 37 33.85 5.64 -19.65
N GLN A 38 33.78 6.96 -19.88
CA GLN A 38 34.66 7.67 -20.82
C GLN A 38 34.92 9.10 -20.36
N GLN A 39 36.01 9.68 -20.86
CA GLN A 39 36.32 11.09 -20.65
C GLN A 39 35.28 11.98 -21.33
N ALA A 40 34.69 12.89 -20.57
CA ALA A 40 33.79 13.91 -21.09
C ALA A 40 34.63 15.09 -21.66
N PRO A 41 34.16 15.74 -22.74
CA PRO A 41 34.85 16.89 -23.31
C PRO A 41 35.06 17.98 -22.26
N SER A 42 36.30 18.40 -22.05
CA SER A 42 36.68 19.37 -21.00
C SER A 42 37.38 20.62 -21.53
N ASP A 43 37.41 20.80 -22.86
CA ASP A 43 38.05 21.95 -23.51
C ASP A 43 37.14 23.16 -23.56
N GLN A 44 35.84 22.95 -23.82
CA GLN A 44 34.82 23.99 -23.79
C GLN A 44 33.53 23.49 -23.13
N PHE A 45 32.90 24.36 -22.32
CA PHE A 45 31.70 24.00 -21.57
C PHE A 45 30.54 23.56 -22.46
N PHE A 46 30.44 24.10 -23.68
CA PHE A 46 29.36 23.72 -24.60
C PHE A 46 29.45 22.25 -25.03
N GLN A 47 30.67 21.73 -25.23
CA GLN A 47 30.89 20.32 -25.59
C GLN A 47 30.56 19.40 -24.42
N PHE A 48 30.90 19.85 -23.20
CA PHE A 48 30.53 19.16 -21.97
C PHE A 48 29.00 19.12 -21.79
N LYS A 49 28.32 20.25 -22.05
CA LYS A 49 26.85 20.33 -22.02
C LYS A 49 26.21 19.45 -23.09
N GLN A 50 26.78 19.41 -24.29
CA GLN A 50 26.30 18.57 -25.38
C GLN A 50 26.42 17.08 -25.04
N HIS A 51 27.52 16.65 -24.42
CA HIS A 51 27.69 15.28 -23.95
C HIS A 51 26.51 14.82 -23.07
N ASN A 52 26.08 15.65 -22.11
CA ASN A 52 24.94 15.34 -21.22
C ASN A 52 23.60 15.19 -21.99
N GLN A 53 23.46 15.92 -23.10
CA GLN A 53 22.26 15.89 -23.93
C GLN A 53 22.23 14.74 -24.94
N THR A 54 23.35 14.01 -25.12
CA THR A 54 23.37 12.90 -26.09
C THR A 54 22.47 11.74 -25.64
N SER A 55 21.81 11.09 -26.61
CA SER A 55 20.98 9.89 -26.33
C SER A 55 21.80 8.74 -25.73
N LYS A 56 23.10 8.66 -26.04
CA LYS A 56 24.04 7.70 -25.42
C LYS A 56 24.16 7.96 -23.92
N HIS A 57 24.40 9.22 -23.52
CA HIS A 57 24.52 9.59 -22.12
C HIS A 57 23.21 9.34 -21.35
N GLN A 58 22.06 9.75 -21.88
CA GLN A 58 20.76 9.56 -21.22
C GLN A 58 20.43 8.10 -20.93
N LYS A 59 20.62 7.21 -21.92
CA LYS A 59 20.40 5.76 -21.76
C LYS A 59 21.34 5.15 -20.73
N ASN A 60 22.61 5.56 -20.74
CA ASN A 60 23.61 5.07 -19.80
C ASN A 60 23.37 5.59 -18.38
N LEU A 61 22.96 6.85 -18.23
CA LEU A 61 22.60 7.47 -16.95
C LEU A 61 21.41 6.78 -16.31
N GLN A 62 20.39 6.41 -17.10
CA GLN A 62 19.24 5.65 -16.62
C GLN A 62 19.68 4.29 -16.05
N ARG A 63 20.48 3.52 -16.81
CA ARG A 63 21.04 2.23 -16.35
C ARG A 63 21.93 2.36 -15.11
N PHE A 64 22.71 3.43 -15.04
CA PHE A 64 23.60 3.71 -13.92
C PHE A 64 22.81 3.98 -12.63
N LYS A 65 21.72 4.76 -12.71
CA LYS A 65 20.81 5.01 -11.57
C LYS A 65 20.06 3.75 -11.12
N GLU A 66 19.61 2.92 -12.06
CA GLU A 66 18.96 1.63 -11.77
C GLU A 66 19.90 0.68 -11.00
N LYS A 67 21.16 0.56 -11.43
CA LYS A 67 22.17 -0.29 -10.77
C LYS A 67 22.59 0.24 -9.40
N HIS A 68 22.72 1.56 -9.25
CA HIS A 68 23.09 2.16 -7.96
C HIS A 68 21.95 2.09 -6.91
N ASN A 69 20.69 1.97 -7.34
CA ASN A 69 19.57 1.64 -6.46
C ASN A 69 19.55 0.17 -6.03
N GLN A 70 20.09 -0.75 -6.85
CA GLN A 70 20.16 -2.19 -6.52
C GLN A 70 21.34 -2.55 -5.59
N GLN A 71 22.39 -1.73 -5.49
CA GLN A 71 23.59 -2.02 -4.69
C GLN A 71 23.53 -1.62 -3.21
N LYS A 72 22.37 -1.21 -2.68
CA LYS A 72 22.14 -1.10 -1.23
C LYS A 72 21.65 -2.42 -0.62
N GLN A 73 22.43 -3.50 -0.70
CA GLN A 73 22.28 -4.62 0.23
C GLN A 73 23.59 -5.40 0.35
N GLN A 74 24.21 -5.37 1.54
CA GLN A 74 24.81 -6.54 2.20
C GLN A 74 24.92 -6.29 3.71
N PHE A 75 23.81 -6.48 4.42
CA PHE A 75 23.79 -7.04 5.78
C PHE A 75 22.39 -7.56 6.02
N ILE A 76 22.23 -8.68 6.74
CA ILE A 76 20.94 -9.30 7.01
C ILE A 76 20.05 -8.26 7.71
N GLN A 77 19.13 -7.67 6.96
CA GLN A 77 17.96 -7.03 7.52
C GLN A 77 16.79 -7.89 7.09
N SER A 78 16.19 -8.56 8.07
CA SER A 78 14.82 -9.03 7.99
C SER A 78 13.99 -7.87 7.44
N THR A 79 13.64 -7.91 6.15
CA THR A 79 12.83 -6.86 5.52
C THR A 79 11.40 -7.04 6.00
N SER A 80 11.11 -6.60 7.22
CA SER A 80 9.82 -5.98 7.52
C SER A 80 9.85 -4.57 6.90
N SER A 81 9.87 -4.51 5.57
CA SER A 81 9.65 -3.25 4.88
C SER A 81 8.19 -2.87 5.12
N ASN A 82 7.97 -1.73 5.78
CA ASN A 82 6.68 -1.06 5.98
C ASN A 82 6.02 -0.60 4.65
N ILE A 83 6.41 -1.18 3.52
CA ILE A 83 5.76 -0.98 2.22
C ILE A 83 4.98 -2.26 1.99
N PRO A 84 3.63 -2.22 1.99
CA PRO A 84 2.84 -3.41 1.72
C PRO A 84 3.16 -3.89 0.30
N ASP A 85 3.68 -5.12 0.20
CA ASP A 85 3.83 -5.82 -1.08
C ASP A 85 2.44 -5.86 -1.76
N ASN A 86 2.34 -5.23 -2.92
CA ASN A 86 1.06 -5.02 -3.60
C ASN A 86 0.34 -6.34 -3.87
N PHE A 87 1.07 -7.40 -4.22
CA PHE A 87 0.47 -8.71 -4.41
C PHE A 87 -0.03 -9.33 -3.10
N THR A 88 0.72 -9.22 -1.99
CA THR A 88 0.27 -9.75 -0.70
C THR A 88 -1.01 -9.03 -0.27
N TYR A 89 -1.06 -7.73 -0.48
CA TYR A 89 -2.27 -6.93 -0.28
C TYR A 89 -3.44 -7.38 -1.20
N GLU A 90 -3.21 -7.48 -2.50
CA GLU A 90 -4.24 -7.91 -3.48
C GLU A 90 -4.74 -9.32 -3.20
N SER A 91 -3.84 -10.23 -2.84
CA SER A 91 -4.17 -11.60 -2.46
C SER A 91 -4.98 -11.64 -1.18
N CYS A 92 -4.60 -10.85 -0.16
CA CYS A 92 -5.36 -10.72 1.08
C CYS A 92 -6.78 -10.21 0.79
N SER A 93 -6.89 -9.12 0.02
CA SER A 93 -8.17 -8.54 -0.39
C SER A 93 -9.04 -9.56 -1.14
N ALA A 94 -8.49 -10.26 -2.14
CA ALA A 94 -9.22 -11.22 -2.95
C ALA A 94 -9.76 -12.40 -2.13
N LEU A 95 -8.96 -12.94 -1.20
CA LEU A 95 -9.40 -14.02 -0.32
C LEU A 95 -10.48 -13.57 0.66
N ILE A 96 -10.38 -12.34 1.20
CA ILE A 96 -11.41 -11.78 2.06
C ILE A 96 -12.73 -11.62 1.29
N SER A 97 -12.70 -11.00 0.10
CA SER A 97 -13.88 -10.83 -0.77
C SER A 97 -14.52 -12.16 -1.16
N ALA A 98 -13.70 -13.19 -1.41
CA ALA A 98 -14.20 -14.53 -1.74
C ALA A 98 -14.65 -15.35 -0.52
N ASN A 99 -14.59 -14.78 0.70
CA ASN A 99 -14.83 -15.49 1.96
C ASN A 99 -13.98 -16.77 2.10
N ILE A 100 -12.72 -16.69 1.67
CA ILE A 100 -11.76 -17.79 1.75
C ILE A 100 -10.85 -17.57 2.95
N PRO A 101 -10.84 -18.49 3.93
CA PRO A 101 -9.94 -18.39 5.07
C PRO A 101 -8.47 -18.46 4.68
N PHE A 102 -7.61 -17.65 5.31
CA PHE A 102 -6.18 -17.63 5.00
C PHE A 102 -5.49 -18.98 5.22
N HIS A 103 -5.91 -19.79 6.20
CA HIS A 103 -5.30 -21.12 6.40
C HIS A 103 -5.52 -22.08 5.21
N LYS A 104 -6.49 -21.81 4.31
CA LYS A 104 -6.72 -22.66 3.14
C LYS A 104 -5.60 -22.58 2.12
N ILE A 105 -4.88 -21.45 2.06
CA ILE A 105 -3.71 -21.29 1.17
C ILE A 105 -2.44 -21.95 1.72
N GLU A 106 -2.49 -22.47 2.96
CA GLU A 106 -1.39 -23.24 3.57
C GLU A 106 -1.46 -24.73 3.24
N ASN A 107 -2.53 -25.18 2.55
CA ASN A 107 -2.56 -26.53 2.02
C ASN A 107 -1.48 -26.73 0.96
N ASP A 108 -0.63 -27.75 1.11
CA ASP A 108 0.56 -27.94 0.27
C ASP A 108 0.25 -28.03 -1.22
N GLU A 109 -0.76 -28.81 -1.62
CA GLU A 109 -1.10 -28.97 -3.05
C GLU A 109 -1.69 -27.70 -3.64
N PHE A 110 -2.59 -27.05 -2.90
CA PHE A 110 -3.17 -25.78 -3.34
C PHE A 110 -2.12 -24.67 -3.42
N ARG A 111 -1.19 -24.64 -2.45
CA ARG A 111 -0.09 -23.69 -2.41
C ARG A 111 0.86 -23.89 -3.59
N LYS A 112 1.33 -25.12 -3.81
CA LYS A 112 2.20 -25.47 -4.95
C LYS A 112 1.56 -25.07 -6.27
N PHE A 113 0.26 -25.33 -6.43
CA PHE A 113 -0.50 -24.93 -7.61
C PHE A 113 -0.46 -23.41 -7.82
N LEU A 114 -0.82 -22.63 -6.80
CA LEU A 114 -0.83 -21.17 -6.89
C LEU A 114 0.57 -20.59 -7.11
N GLU A 115 1.59 -21.07 -6.40
CA GLU A 115 2.97 -20.60 -6.57
C GLU A 115 3.50 -20.88 -7.98
N LYS A 116 3.18 -22.05 -8.54
CA LYS A 116 3.51 -22.41 -9.92
C LYS A 116 2.89 -21.45 -10.94
N HIS A 117 1.61 -21.11 -10.76
CA HIS A 117 0.88 -20.26 -11.71
C HIS A 117 1.13 -18.76 -11.50
N CYS A 118 1.47 -18.33 -10.29
CA CYS A 118 1.80 -16.94 -9.98
C CYS A 118 3.28 -16.60 -10.22
N GLY A 119 4.17 -17.60 -10.32
CA GLY A 119 5.61 -17.39 -10.50
C GLY A 119 6.31 -16.76 -9.29
N ARG A 120 5.69 -16.85 -8.11
CA ARG A 120 6.19 -16.29 -6.85
C ARG A 120 5.63 -17.07 -5.67
N SER A 121 6.33 -17.02 -4.54
CA SER A 121 5.85 -17.63 -3.31
C SER A 121 4.62 -16.89 -2.75
N LEU A 122 3.71 -17.65 -2.17
CA LEU A 122 2.54 -17.08 -1.51
C LEU A 122 2.90 -16.58 -0.10
N PRO A 123 2.29 -15.49 0.39
CA PRO A 123 2.42 -15.11 1.79
C PRO A 123 1.87 -16.20 2.71
N THR A 124 2.44 -16.31 3.92
CA THR A 124 1.94 -17.21 4.96
C THR A 124 0.69 -16.62 5.63
N LYS A 125 -0.07 -17.43 6.36
CA LYS A 125 -1.23 -16.96 7.12
C LYS A 125 -0.89 -15.77 8.03
N ASN A 126 0.25 -15.82 8.72
CA ASN A 126 0.68 -14.72 9.59
C ASN A 126 0.94 -13.44 8.80
N THR A 127 1.61 -13.54 7.65
CA THR A 127 1.81 -12.39 6.77
C THR A 127 0.47 -11.84 6.28
N MET A 128 -0.50 -12.69 5.94
CA MET A 128 -1.85 -12.24 5.56
C MET A 128 -2.57 -11.49 6.69
N TYR A 129 -2.48 -11.98 7.94
CA TYR A 129 -3.06 -11.26 9.08
C TYR A 129 -2.41 -9.90 9.34
N ASN A 130 -1.10 -9.76 9.12
CA ASN A 130 -0.44 -8.45 9.22
C ASN A 130 -0.96 -7.46 8.16
N TYR A 131 -1.45 -7.96 7.03
CA TYR A 131 -2.03 -7.14 5.96
C TYR A 131 -3.53 -6.90 6.13
N LEU A 132 -4.19 -7.62 7.05
CA LEU A 132 -5.60 -7.36 7.39
C LEU A 132 -5.78 -5.95 7.94
N ASP A 133 -4.84 -5.47 8.77
CA ASP A 133 -4.83 -4.08 9.26
C ASP A 133 -4.78 -3.07 8.10
N HIS A 134 -3.98 -3.35 7.06
CA HIS A 134 -3.89 -2.48 5.89
C HIS A 134 -5.18 -2.48 5.06
N CYS A 135 -5.80 -3.65 4.83
CA CYS A 135 -7.11 -3.74 4.17
C CYS A 135 -8.18 -2.99 4.97
N PHE A 136 -8.20 -3.18 6.28
CA PHE A 136 -9.15 -2.53 7.19
C PHE A 136 -9.02 -1.02 7.16
N ASN A 137 -7.81 -0.48 7.27
CA ASN A 137 -7.56 0.96 7.26
C ASN A 137 -7.99 1.64 5.96
N LYS A 138 -8.00 0.91 4.84
CA LYS A 138 -8.50 1.42 3.55
C LYS A 138 -10.03 1.45 3.48
N VAL A 139 -10.68 0.44 4.07
CA VAL A 139 -12.14 0.27 4.04
C VAL A 139 -12.84 1.14 5.09
N LEU A 140 -12.25 1.28 6.28
CA LEU A 140 -12.81 2.01 7.41
C LEU A 140 -13.29 3.44 7.07
N PRO A 141 -12.56 4.29 6.32
CA PRO A 141 -13.06 5.61 5.95
C PRO A 141 -14.30 5.55 5.05
N LEU A 142 -14.40 4.56 4.15
CA LEU A 142 -15.60 4.36 3.32
C LEU A 142 -16.80 4.00 4.18
N PHE A 143 -16.62 3.08 5.13
CA PHE A 143 -17.66 2.70 6.07
C PHE A 143 -18.12 3.88 6.93
N LYS A 144 -17.18 4.67 7.46
CA LYS A 144 -17.50 5.89 8.22
C LYS A 144 -18.31 6.88 7.38
N ASN A 145 -17.94 7.11 6.13
CA ASN A 145 -18.68 8.01 5.23
C ASN A 145 -20.11 7.50 4.95
N LEU A 146 -20.29 6.20 4.77
CA LEU A 146 -21.63 5.59 4.63
C LEU A 146 -22.46 5.78 5.91
N SER A 147 -21.84 5.62 7.07
CA SER A 147 -22.51 5.86 8.36
C SER A 147 -22.97 7.31 8.51
N TYR A 148 -22.14 8.30 8.16
CA TYR A 148 -22.54 9.72 8.21
C TYR A 148 -23.57 10.09 7.15
N SER A 149 -23.57 9.42 6.00
CA SER A 149 -24.55 9.67 4.93
C SER A 149 -25.92 9.03 5.23
N ASN A 150 -25.97 8.05 6.13
CA ASN A 150 -27.19 7.34 6.49
C ASN A 150 -27.77 7.88 7.80
N ILE A 151 -28.49 9.00 7.69
CA ILE A 151 -29.18 9.68 8.82
C ILE A 151 -30.12 8.71 9.58
N GLY A 152 -30.71 7.75 8.88
CA GLY A 152 -31.60 6.74 9.48
C GLY A 152 -30.90 5.84 10.49
N LEU A 153 -29.59 5.60 10.35
CA LEU A 153 -28.80 4.77 11.26
C LEU A 153 -28.64 5.44 12.64
N GLU A 154 -28.39 6.75 12.65
CA GLU A 154 -28.34 7.56 13.88
C GLU A 154 -29.72 7.63 14.55
N THR A 155 -30.78 7.75 13.74
CA THR A 155 -32.16 7.79 14.24
C THR A 155 -32.54 6.45 14.90
N ILE A 156 -32.21 5.32 14.27
CA ILE A 156 -32.43 3.98 14.86
C ILE A 156 -31.63 3.79 16.14
N ALA A 157 -30.38 4.28 16.20
CA ALA A 157 -29.56 4.21 17.41
C ALA A 157 -30.19 4.98 18.59
N GLN A 158 -30.73 6.18 18.33
CA GLN A 158 -31.46 6.97 19.32
C GLN A 158 -32.72 6.23 19.81
N ILE A 159 -33.51 5.65 18.89
CA ILE A 159 -34.69 4.85 19.25
C ILE A 159 -34.29 3.67 20.16
N CYS A 160 -33.20 2.96 19.84
CA CYS A 160 -32.72 1.85 20.67
C CYS A 160 -32.33 2.30 22.09
N GLN A 161 -31.74 3.48 22.24
CA GLN A 161 -31.40 4.04 23.56
C GLN A 161 -32.66 4.35 24.37
N ILE A 162 -33.67 4.96 23.75
CA ILE A 162 -34.97 5.24 24.37
C ILE A 162 -35.68 3.95 24.79
N LEU A 163 -35.73 2.94 23.90
CA LEU A 163 -36.31 1.63 24.20
C LEU A 163 -35.56 0.88 25.30
N SER A 164 -34.27 1.20 25.50
CA SER A 164 -33.45 0.67 26.60
C SER A 164 -33.59 1.47 27.90
N GLY A 165 -34.44 2.51 27.92
CA GLY A 165 -34.74 3.31 29.11
C GLY A 165 -33.84 4.52 29.35
N HIS A 166 -33.07 4.96 28.33
CA HIS A 166 -32.26 6.17 28.42
C HIS A 166 -33.10 7.40 28.02
N ASP A 167 -32.84 8.54 28.68
CA ASP A 167 -33.45 9.82 28.32
C ASP A 167 -32.68 10.43 27.15
N THR A 168 -33.22 10.33 25.95
CA THR A 168 -32.58 10.75 24.70
C THR A 168 -33.61 11.39 23.79
N GLU A 169 -33.29 12.56 23.23
CA GLU A 169 -34.18 13.22 22.27
C GLU A 169 -34.06 12.55 20.90
N CYS A 170 -35.19 12.18 20.32
CA CYS A 170 -35.26 11.60 18.97
C CYS A 170 -36.20 12.43 18.11
N ASN A 171 -35.84 12.61 16.84
CA ASN A 171 -36.60 13.43 15.88
C ASN A 171 -37.83 12.71 15.31
N ILE A 172 -38.33 11.68 16.01
CA ILE A 172 -39.49 10.87 15.63
C ILE A 172 -40.63 11.12 16.63
N PRO A 173 -41.89 11.22 16.14
CA PRO A 173 -43.07 11.27 17.00
C PRO A 173 -43.07 10.16 18.08
N PRO A 174 -43.28 10.49 19.37
CA PRO A 174 -43.22 9.53 20.47
C PRO A 174 -44.19 8.35 20.37
N ASP A 175 -45.30 8.52 19.68
CA ASP A 175 -46.31 7.48 19.41
C ASP A 175 -45.79 6.40 18.45
N LEU A 176 -44.82 6.72 17.59
CA LEU A 176 -44.23 5.78 16.64
C LEU A 176 -43.09 4.94 17.24
N ILE A 177 -42.42 5.42 18.29
CA ILE A 177 -41.25 4.79 18.93
C ILE A 177 -41.51 3.32 19.35
N PRO A 178 -42.64 2.97 19.98
CA PRO A 178 -42.90 1.59 20.41
C PRO A 178 -43.01 0.59 19.24
N TYR A 179 -43.42 1.04 18.06
CA TYR A 179 -43.56 0.18 16.87
C TYR A 179 -42.21 -0.23 16.29
N TYR A 180 -41.16 0.58 16.49
CA TYR A 180 -39.80 0.24 16.08
C TYR A 180 -39.21 -0.94 16.86
N LYS A 181 -39.77 -1.32 18.01
CA LYS A 181 -39.42 -2.56 18.72
C LYS A 181 -39.63 -3.81 17.85
N TYR A 182 -40.60 -3.74 16.94
CA TYR A 182 -40.96 -4.83 16.03
C TYR A 182 -40.45 -4.58 14.60
N ALA A 183 -39.75 -3.46 14.37
CA ALA A 183 -39.14 -3.21 13.08
C ALA A 183 -38.05 -4.27 12.84
N PRO A 184 -38.07 -4.95 11.68
CA PRO A 184 -36.99 -5.85 11.33
C PRO A 184 -35.71 -5.03 11.19
N ILE A 185 -34.78 -5.18 12.14
CA ILE A 185 -33.44 -4.55 12.12
C ILE A 185 -32.60 -5.13 10.96
N THR A 186 -33.04 -6.24 10.38
CA THR A 186 -32.37 -6.99 9.33
C THR A 186 -33.27 -7.08 8.11
N SER A 187 -32.83 -6.56 6.96
CA SER A 187 -33.51 -6.82 5.68
C SER A 187 -33.28 -8.26 5.22
N VAL A 188 -34.02 -8.72 4.21
CA VAL A 188 -33.80 -10.01 3.52
C VAL A 188 -32.34 -10.13 3.03
N ASP A 189 -31.70 -9.01 2.68
CA ASP A 189 -30.28 -8.99 2.30
C ASP A 189 -29.36 -9.31 3.48
N VAL A 190 -29.72 -8.89 4.70
CA VAL A 190 -29.00 -9.24 5.94
C VAL A 190 -29.19 -10.72 6.31
N GLU A 191 -30.32 -11.34 5.95
CA GLU A 191 -30.51 -12.79 6.12
C GLU A 191 -29.60 -13.62 5.21
N ARG A 192 -29.34 -13.16 3.98
CA ARG A 192 -28.31 -13.76 3.12
C ARG A 192 -26.91 -13.61 3.73
N SER A 193 -26.65 -12.48 4.39
CA SER A 193 -25.43 -12.24 5.18
C SER A 193 -25.30 -13.19 6.38
N PHE A 194 -26.39 -13.61 7.02
CA PHE A 194 -26.35 -14.61 8.09
C PHE A 194 -25.79 -15.97 7.65
N SER A 195 -25.97 -16.37 6.38
CA SER A 195 -25.28 -17.56 5.85
C SER A 195 -23.77 -17.35 5.74
N VAL A 196 -23.33 -16.13 5.40
CA VAL A 196 -21.90 -15.76 5.37
C VAL A 196 -21.33 -15.74 6.79
N TYR A 197 -22.03 -15.14 7.75
CA TYR A 197 -21.65 -15.15 9.17
C TYR A 197 -21.54 -16.58 9.71
N LYS A 198 -22.45 -17.48 9.36
CA LYS A 198 -22.38 -18.89 9.76
C LYS A 198 -21.11 -19.58 9.24
N SER A 199 -20.61 -19.18 8.08
CA SER A 199 -19.32 -19.67 7.55
C SER A 199 -18.11 -19.07 8.29
N ILE A 200 -18.16 -17.78 8.62
CA ILE A 200 -17.06 -17.05 9.27
C ILE A 200 -16.94 -17.42 10.76
N LEU A 201 -18.08 -17.55 11.45
CA LEU A 201 -18.17 -17.79 12.90
C LEU A 201 -18.18 -19.28 13.27
N ALA A 202 -18.19 -20.19 12.29
CA ALA A 202 -18.09 -21.62 12.58
C ALA A 202 -16.70 -21.94 13.15
N ASP A 203 -16.65 -22.48 14.37
CA ASP A 203 -15.42 -22.84 15.10
C ASP A 203 -14.46 -23.73 14.31
N ASN A 204 -15.00 -24.53 13.37
CA ASN A 204 -14.22 -25.45 12.54
C ASN A 204 -13.48 -24.78 11.38
N ARG A 205 -13.79 -23.52 11.03
CA ARG A 205 -13.24 -22.87 9.81
C ARG A 205 -12.18 -21.83 10.12
N MET A 206 -12.26 -21.05 11.19
CA MET A 206 -11.31 -19.95 11.43
C MET A 206 -11.07 -19.73 12.92
N LYS A 207 -9.80 -19.70 13.33
CA LYS A 207 -9.40 -19.22 14.67
C LYS A 207 -9.06 -17.74 14.57
N PHE A 208 -9.98 -16.89 14.98
CA PHE A 208 -9.77 -15.44 15.07
C PHE A 208 -9.57 -14.98 16.51
N THR A 209 -8.76 -13.93 16.68
CA THR A 209 -8.89 -13.07 17.86
C THR A 209 -10.10 -12.15 17.67
N PRO A 210 -10.72 -11.62 18.74
CA PRO A 210 -11.85 -10.69 18.63
C PRO A 210 -11.57 -9.50 17.71
N LYS A 211 -10.37 -8.92 17.82
CA LYS A 211 -9.90 -7.82 16.97
C LYS A 211 -9.82 -8.22 15.48
N ASN A 212 -9.23 -9.37 15.18
CA ASN A 212 -9.10 -9.82 13.79
C ASN A 212 -10.46 -10.19 13.18
N LEU A 213 -11.39 -10.71 14.00
CA LEU A 213 -12.75 -11.00 13.56
C LEU A 213 -13.46 -9.72 13.13
N GLU A 214 -13.42 -8.68 13.96
CA GLU A 214 -14.02 -7.38 13.66
C GLU A 214 -13.50 -6.81 12.33
N MET A 215 -12.17 -6.77 12.18
CA MET A 215 -11.54 -6.28 10.95
C MET A 215 -11.91 -7.12 9.72
N TYR A 216 -11.94 -8.44 9.87
CA TYR A 216 -12.30 -9.35 8.79
C TYR A 216 -13.74 -9.15 8.34
N LEU A 217 -14.69 -9.00 9.28
CA LEU A 217 -16.09 -8.73 8.97
C LEU A 217 -16.24 -7.42 8.21
N ILE A 218 -15.63 -6.34 8.70
CA ILE A 218 -15.72 -5.03 8.06
C ILE A 218 -15.11 -5.07 6.65
N CYS A 219 -13.98 -5.76 6.47
CA CYS A 219 -13.39 -5.93 5.14
C CYS A 219 -14.27 -6.78 4.22
N ASN A 220 -14.84 -7.89 4.70
CA ASN A 220 -15.64 -8.81 3.90
C ASN A 220 -16.85 -8.09 3.25
N PHE A 221 -17.62 -7.33 4.02
CA PHE A 221 -18.84 -6.68 3.50
C PHE A 221 -18.59 -5.49 2.55
N ASN A 222 -17.43 -4.86 2.64
CA ASN A 222 -17.12 -3.66 1.84
C ASN A 222 -16.17 -3.94 0.66
N LEU A 223 -15.60 -5.15 0.59
CA LEU A 223 -14.78 -5.62 -0.53
C LEU A 223 -15.52 -6.64 -1.41
N SER A 224 -16.73 -7.07 -1.01
CA SER A 224 -17.61 -7.97 -1.78
C SER A 224 -18.49 -7.21 -2.77
#